data_AF-A0A853GB66-F1
#
_entry.id   AF-A0A853GB66-F1
#
_cell.length_a   1.000
_cell.length_b   1.000
_cell.length_c   1.000
_cell.angle_alpha   90.00
_cell.angle_beta   90.00
_cell.angle_gamma   90.00
#
_symmetry.space_group_name_H-M   'P 1'
#
loop_
_entity.id
_entity.type
_entity.pdbx_description
1 polymer ?
#
loop_
_entity_poly.entity_id
_entity_poly.type
_entity_poly.pdbx_seq_one_letter_code
_entity_poly.pdbx_strand_id
1 'polypeptide(L)'
;MYSTWSFALAGIATLFVVVPASMAQQLSGEALAKASSCLACHQIDKKRVGPPFTAIAQRFAASEGAQAYLADTIRNGSRGRWGAVPMPAQPQVSAADAQLLAAWVLSLTSPDTKQAKP
;
A
#
# COMPACT_ATOMS: atom_id res chain seq x y z
N MET A 1 1.18 -71.88 -31.75
CA MET A 1 0.22 -70.96 -31.09
C MET A 1 0.81 -70.56 -29.75
N TYR A 2 0.58 -69.32 -29.31
CA TYR A 2 1.11 -68.64 -28.10
C TYR A 2 2.54 -68.08 -28.18
N SER A 3 2.65 -66.76 -28.25
CA SER A 3 3.70 -66.02 -27.55
C SER A 3 3.19 -64.61 -27.26
N THR A 4 2.89 -64.40 -25.99
CA THR A 4 2.49 -63.15 -25.35
C THR A 4 3.68 -62.20 -25.25
N TRP A 5 3.51 -60.94 -25.64
CA TRP A 5 4.44 -59.86 -25.26
C TRP A 5 3.66 -58.82 -24.47
N SER A 6 3.82 -58.89 -23.15
CA SER A 6 3.27 -57.95 -22.19
C SER A 6 4.06 -56.64 -22.24
N PHE A 7 3.41 -55.55 -22.61
CA PHE A 7 3.98 -54.20 -22.44
C PHE A 7 3.65 -53.72 -21.03
N ALA A 8 4.67 -53.71 -20.16
CA ALA A 8 4.60 -53.06 -18.86
C ALA A 8 4.76 -51.54 -19.07
N LEU A 9 3.68 -50.77 -18.87
CA LEU A 9 3.74 -49.32 -18.75
C LEU A 9 4.05 -48.96 -17.30
N ALA A 10 5.29 -48.56 -17.04
CA ALA A 10 5.69 -47.93 -15.79
C ALA A 10 5.03 -46.54 -15.69
N GLY A 11 4.08 -46.39 -14.76
CA GLY A 11 3.41 -45.13 -14.49
C GLY A 11 4.37 -44.12 -13.85
N ILE A 12 4.56 -42.97 -14.51
CA ILE A 12 5.34 -41.85 -13.99
C ILE A 12 4.48 -41.10 -12.97
N ALA A 13 4.85 -41.18 -11.69
CA ALA A 13 4.23 -40.41 -10.62
C ALA A 13 4.70 -38.95 -10.68
N THR A 14 3.87 -38.04 -11.18
CA THR A 14 4.13 -36.60 -11.14
C THR A 14 3.85 -36.06 -9.74
N LEU A 15 4.90 -35.76 -8.99
CA LEU A 15 4.82 -35.03 -7.72
C LEU A 15 4.43 -33.58 -8.00
N PHE A 16 3.18 -33.21 -7.72
CA PHE A 16 2.76 -31.82 -7.63
C PHE A 16 3.36 -31.20 -6.36
N VAL A 17 4.41 -30.40 -6.54
CA VAL A 17 4.95 -29.56 -5.46
C VAL A 17 4.02 -28.37 -5.29
N VAL A 18 3.25 -28.36 -4.20
CA VAL A 18 2.42 -27.22 -3.82
C VAL A 18 3.34 -26.18 -3.17
N VAL A 19 3.67 -25.10 -3.89
CA VAL A 19 4.41 -23.97 -3.31
C VAL A 19 3.43 -23.17 -2.43
N PRO A 20 3.67 -23.04 -1.12
CA PRO A 20 2.84 -22.20 -0.28
C PRO A 20 3.07 -20.73 -0.68
N ALA A 21 1.99 -20.02 -1.01
CA ALA A 21 2.04 -18.58 -1.19
C ALA A 21 2.50 -17.94 0.13
N SER A 22 3.66 -17.28 0.11
CA SER A 22 4.19 -16.58 1.27
C SER A 22 3.19 -15.51 1.72
N MET A 23 2.75 -15.58 2.98
CA MET A 23 1.91 -14.58 3.61
C MET A 23 2.69 -13.26 3.70
N ALA A 24 2.51 -12.37 2.71
CA ALA A 24 3.00 -11.01 2.82
C ALA A 24 2.29 -10.34 4.00
N GLN A 25 3.06 -9.99 5.03
CA GLN A 25 2.54 -9.32 6.21
C GLN A 25 2.07 -7.92 5.80
N GLN A 26 0.77 -7.73 5.64
CA GLN A 26 0.20 -6.45 5.24
C GLN A 26 0.30 -5.48 6.42
N LEU A 27 1.28 -4.56 6.37
CA LEU A 27 1.41 -3.49 7.35
C LEU A 27 0.13 -2.65 7.35
N SER A 28 -0.32 -2.20 8.52
CA SER A 28 -1.37 -1.18 8.58
C SER A 28 -0.88 0.08 7.86
N GLY A 29 -1.80 0.87 7.29
CA GLY A 29 -1.42 2.09 6.58
C GLY A 29 -0.62 3.07 7.44
N GLU A 30 -0.92 3.15 8.74
CA GLU A 30 -0.14 3.94 9.70
C GLU A 30 1.26 3.38 9.92
N ALA A 31 1.40 2.05 10.05
CA ALA A 31 2.71 1.41 10.18
C ALA A 31 3.57 1.63 8.93
N LEU A 32 2.96 1.55 7.74
CA LEU A 32 3.63 1.83 6.47
C LEU A 32 4.03 3.31 6.35
N ALA A 33 3.17 4.24 6.80
CA ALA A 33 3.48 5.66 6.82
C ALA A 33 4.63 5.99 7.77
N LYS A 34 4.70 5.30 8.91
CA LYS A 34 5.82 5.39 9.85
C LYS A 34 7.11 4.82 9.24
N ALA A 35 7.06 3.62 8.67
CA ALA A 35 8.21 2.98 8.03
C ALA A 35 8.75 3.79 6.84
N SER A 36 7.85 4.44 6.09
CA SER A 36 8.18 5.31 4.96
C SER A 36 8.55 6.74 5.38
N SER A 37 8.73 7.00 6.67
CA SER A 37 9.12 8.30 7.24
C SER A 37 8.16 9.46 6.95
N CYS A 38 6.91 9.19 6.58
CA CYS A 38 5.92 10.24 6.29
C CYS A 38 5.63 11.13 7.51
N LEU A 39 5.71 10.55 8.72
CA LEU A 39 5.51 11.24 9.99
C LEU A 39 6.59 12.28 10.32
N ALA A 40 7.70 12.28 9.58
CA ALA A 40 8.69 13.34 9.67
C ALA A 40 8.16 14.68 9.13
N CYS A 41 7.15 14.70 8.27
CA CYS A 41 6.60 15.96 7.72
C CYS A 41 5.11 16.14 7.96
N HIS A 42 4.38 15.05 8.08
CA HIS A 42 2.94 15.02 8.30
C HIS A 42 2.62 14.52 9.71
N GLN A 43 1.47 14.93 10.23
CA GLN A 43 0.88 14.33 11.42
C GLN A 43 -0.56 13.95 11.08
N ILE A 44 -1.21 13.17 11.94
CA ILE A 44 -2.60 12.76 11.68
C ILE A 44 -3.52 13.97 11.64
N ASP A 45 -3.49 14.81 12.68
CA ASP A 45 -4.51 15.83 12.97
C ASP A 45 -3.97 17.27 13.06
N LYS A 46 -2.64 17.43 13.18
CA LYS A 46 -1.99 18.74 13.30
C LYS A 46 -1.05 19.04 12.13
N LYS A 47 -0.91 20.31 11.79
CA LYS A 47 0.10 20.76 10.82
C LYS A 47 1.51 20.59 11.41
N ARG A 48 2.46 20.13 10.60
CA ARG A 48 3.90 20.17 10.90
C ARG A 48 4.61 20.89 9.76
N VAL A 49 5.23 20.16 8.85
CA VAL A 49 5.78 20.72 7.59
C VAL A 49 4.69 20.70 6.52
N GLY A 50 4.11 19.51 6.32
CA GLY A 50 2.95 19.30 5.46
C GLY A 50 1.63 19.48 6.22
N PRO A 51 0.49 19.47 5.48
CA PRO A 51 -0.83 19.45 6.08
C PRO A 51 -1.05 18.16 6.88
N PRO A 52 -1.96 18.18 7.89
CA PRO A 52 -2.37 16.95 8.56
C PRO A 52 -3.05 15.99 7.58
N PHE A 53 -2.90 14.70 7.81
CA PHE A 53 -3.54 13.68 6.97
C PHE A 53 -5.06 13.79 6.97
N THR A 54 -5.68 14.15 8.09
CA THR A 54 -7.12 14.39 8.17
C THR A 54 -7.57 15.54 7.26
N ALA A 55 -6.78 16.62 7.12
CA ALA A 55 -7.11 17.70 6.18
C ALA A 55 -6.97 17.26 4.71
N ILE A 56 -6.02 16.36 4.41
CA ILE A 56 -5.93 15.76 3.08
C ILE A 56 -7.18 14.91 2.82
N ALA A 57 -7.55 14.04 3.77
CA ALA A 57 -8.73 13.19 3.71
C ALA A 57 -10.00 14.01 3.47
N GLN A 58 -10.23 15.04 4.29
CA GLN A 58 -11.38 15.94 4.19
C GLN A 58 -11.45 16.65 2.84
N ARG A 59 -10.31 17.13 2.30
CA ARG A 59 -10.28 17.78 0.98
C ARG A 59 -10.73 16.87 -0.16
N PHE A 60 -10.52 15.56 -0.02
CA PHE A 60 -10.78 14.56 -1.06
C PHE A 60 -11.97 13.64 -0.78
N ALA A 61 -12.73 13.87 0.29
CA ALA A 61 -13.80 12.97 0.76
C ALA A 61 -14.86 12.63 -0.32
N ALA A 62 -15.11 13.55 -1.26
CA ALA A 62 -16.06 13.37 -2.36
C ALA A 62 -15.39 13.31 -3.75
N SER A 63 -14.07 13.12 -3.81
CA SER A 63 -13.32 13.15 -5.07
C SER A 63 -13.12 11.75 -5.64
N GLU A 64 -13.73 11.50 -6.80
CA GLU A 64 -13.41 10.32 -7.61
C GLU A 64 -11.93 10.36 -8.03
N GLY A 65 -11.26 9.21 -8.00
CA GLY A 65 -9.84 9.11 -8.37
C GLY A 65 -8.85 9.69 -7.36
N ALA A 66 -9.29 10.15 -6.19
CA ALA A 66 -8.42 10.72 -5.16
C ALA A 66 -7.26 9.80 -4.75
N GLN A 67 -7.52 8.49 -4.64
CA GLN A 67 -6.49 7.53 -4.25
C GLN A 67 -5.36 7.49 -5.28
N ALA A 68 -5.68 7.41 -6.57
CA ALA A 68 -4.69 7.40 -7.65
C ALA A 68 -3.89 8.72 -7.69
N TYR A 69 -4.57 9.85 -7.56
CA TYR A 69 -3.93 11.16 -7.48
C TYR A 69 -2.95 11.27 -6.30
N LEU A 70 -3.35 10.81 -5.11
CA LEU A 70 -2.51 10.85 -3.92
C LEU A 70 -1.33 9.88 -4.04
N ALA A 71 -1.52 8.69 -4.60
CA ALA A 71 -0.44 7.75 -4.86
C ALA A 71 0.60 8.33 -5.83
N ASP A 72 0.17 9.02 -6.89
CA ASP A 72 1.06 9.72 -7.81
C ASP A 72 1.80 10.86 -7.10
N THR A 73 1.08 11.66 -6.31
CA THR A 73 1.65 12.74 -5.50
C THR A 73 2.71 12.24 -4.51
N ILE A 74 2.50 11.08 -3.88
CA ILE A 74 3.46 10.45 -2.98
C ILE A 74 4.77 10.16 -3.71
N ARG A 75 4.70 9.55 -4.88
CA ARG A 75 5.88 9.15 -5.62
C ARG A 75 6.61 10.31 -6.27
N ASN A 76 5.86 11.26 -6.85
CA ASN A 76 6.41 12.33 -7.67
C ASN A 76 6.57 13.66 -6.93
N GLY A 77 6.03 13.76 -5.71
CA GLY A 77 5.98 15.00 -4.95
C GLY A 77 4.87 15.94 -5.43
N SER A 78 4.79 17.12 -4.81
CA SER A 78 3.86 18.18 -5.23
C SER A 78 4.39 19.57 -4.93
N ARG A 79 3.89 20.57 -5.66
CA ARG A 79 4.23 21.99 -5.48
C ARG A 79 2.97 22.86 -5.57
N GLY A 80 2.90 23.94 -4.79
CA GLY A 80 1.87 24.98 -4.88
C GLY A 80 0.46 24.62 -4.37
N ARG A 81 0.12 23.33 -4.18
CA ARG A 81 -1.25 22.91 -3.82
C ARG A 81 -1.57 22.92 -2.31
N TRP A 82 -0.54 22.87 -1.47
CA TRP A 82 -0.65 22.68 -0.01
C TRP A 82 0.09 23.75 0.81
N GLY A 83 0.56 24.80 0.12
CA GLY A 83 1.39 25.85 0.68
C GLY A 83 2.66 26.08 -0.16
N ALA A 84 3.53 26.94 0.37
CA ALA A 84 4.78 27.32 -0.30
C ALA A 84 5.84 26.21 -0.28
N VAL A 85 5.81 25.32 0.73
CA VAL A 85 6.78 24.23 0.86
C VAL A 85 6.39 23.08 -0.07
N PRO A 86 7.23 22.70 -1.04
CA PRO A 86 6.97 21.56 -1.90
C PRO A 86 7.13 20.24 -1.13
N MET A 87 6.28 19.27 -1.43
CA MET A 87 6.48 17.90 -0.97
C MET A 87 7.49 17.22 -1.90
N PRO A 88 8.63 16.72 -1.40
CA PRO A 88 9.61 16.03 -2.24
C PRO A 88 9.07 14.67 -2.72
N ALA A 89 9.54 14.24 -3.89
CA ALA A 89 9.31 12.90 -4.41
C ALA A 89 9.80 11.84 -3.41
N GLN A 90 9.07 10.73 -3.30
CA GLN A 90 9.41 9.61 -2.42
C GLN A 90 9.81 8.39 -3.27
N PRO A 91 11.03 8.36 -3.86
CA PRO A 91 11.45 7.29 -4.77
C PRO A 91 11.56 5.92 -4.09
N GLN A 92 11.69 5.90 -2.76
CA GLN A 92 11.72 4.68 -1.97
C GLN A 92 10.34 4.02 -1.80
N VAL A 93 9.25 4.74 -2.11
CA VAL A 93 7.89 4.20 -1.98
C VAL A 93 7.50 3.52 -3.28
N SER A 94 7.19 2.23 -3.19
CA SER A 94 6.73 1.43 -4.34
C SER A 94 5.36 1.91 -4.83
N ALA A 95 4.99 1.54 -6.06
CA ALA A 95 3.65 1.85 -6.58
C ALA A 95 2.54 1.23 -5.73
N ALA A 96 2.75 0.00 -5.22
CA ALA A 96 1.80 -0.68 -4.36
C ALA A 96 1.68 0.02 -3.00
N ASP A 97 2.81 0.37 -2.37
CA ASP A 97 2.81 1.06 -1.08
C ASP A 97 2.18 2.45 -1.18
N ALA A 98 2.40 3.16 -2.29
CA ALA A 98 1.78 4.46 -2.53
C ALA A 98 0.25 4.36 -2.58
N GLN A 99 -0.29 3.28 -3.16
CA GLN A 99 -1.74 3.02 -3.17
C GLN A 99 -2.27 2.72 -1.77
N LEU A 100 -1.56 1.89 -1.00
CA LEU A 100 -1.94 1.57 0.38
C LEU A 100 -1.91 2.81 1.28
N LEU A 101 -0.87 3.63 1.16
CA LEU A 101 -0.73 4.90 1.87
C LEU A 101 -1.86 5.88 1.50
N ALA A 102 -2.14 6.04 0.21
CA ALA A 102 -3.22 6.92 -0.26
C ALA A 102 -4.60 6.46 0.25
N ALA A 103 -4.88 5.17 0.20
CA ALA A 103 -6.13 4.59 0.71
C ALA A 103 -6.25 4.83 2.23
N TRP A 104 -5.16 4.61 2.98
CA TRP A 104 -5.14 4.89 4.41
C TRP A 104 -5.37 6.36 4.72
N VAL A 105 -4.70 7.29 4.05
CA VAL A 105 -4.93 8.73 4.24
C VAL A 105 -6.40 9.09 4.01
N LEU A 106 -7.03 8.57 2.96
CA LEU A 106 -8.43 8.83 2.66
C LEU A 106 -9.41 8.23 3.69
N SER A 107 -9.01 7.18 4.40
CA SER A 107 -9.83 6.60 5.48
C SER A 107 -9.92 7.48 6.73
N LEU A 108 -9.05 8.50 6.87
CA LEU A 108 -8.97 9.38 8.04
C LEU A 108 -10.03 10.49 8.05
N THR A 109 -11.10 10.37 7.25
CA THR A 109 -12.24 11.31 7.26
C THR A 109 -13.10 11.20 8.53
N SER A 110 -12.96 10.13 9.31
CA SER A 110 -13.76 9.88 10.52
C SER A 110 -13.01 10.29 11.80
N PRO A 111 -13.61 11.12 12.68
CA PRO A 111 -12.97 11.55 13.95
C PRO A 111 -12.74 10.41 14.97
N ASP A 112 -13.23 9.20 14.70
CA ASP A 112 -13.08 8.04 15.57
C ASP A 112 -11.79 7.23 15.34
N THR A 113 -10.89 7.67 14.45
CA THR A 113 -9.53 7.11 14.37
C THR A 113 -8.63 7.68 15.47
N LYS A 114 -9.07 7.61 16.73
CA LYS A 114 -8.14 7.63 17.85
C LYS A 114 -7.24 6.44 17.64
N GLN A 115 -5.98 6.70 17.31
CA GLN A 115 -4.88 5.76 17.32
C GLN A 115 -5.12 4.78 18.47
N ALA A 116 -5.20 3.49 18.15
CA ALA A 116 -5.14 2.45 19.16
C ALA A 116 -3.80 2.62 19.87
N LYS A 117 -3.84 3.37 20.97
CA LYS A 117 -2.74 3.56 21.89
C LYS A 117 -2.43 2.18 22.46
N PRO A 118 -1.18 1.70 22.43
CA PRO A 118 -0.80 0.49 23.14
C PRO A 118 -1.05 0.63 24.64
#